data_AF-A0A098Y3B5-F1
#
_entry.id   AF-A0A098Y3B5-F1
#
_cell.length_a   1.000
_cell.length_b   1.000
_cell.length_c   1.000
_cell.angle_alpha   90.00
_cell.angle_beta   90.00
_cell.angle_gamma   90.00
#
_symmetry.space_group_name_H-M   'P 1'
#
loop_
_entity.id
_entity.type
_entity.pdbx_description
1 polymer ?
#
loop_
_entity_poly.entity_id
_entity_poly.type
_entity_poly.pdbx_seq_one_letter_code
_entity_poly.pdbx_strand_id
1 'polypeptide(L)'
;MLAAEQVFVENPVVVPDVSGTFATLQVSTDLDMACAVVFGRDESLGDGIATDADMGGGAHTDHEAVMRGLQPDTEYFYRVQGSGADGSLYRSDLMRFRTPQAHATSTPGENVAVGADVVDVSSEFSNAFTAANAVDGDLATEWSSDGDGDDASITIDLGRPVDVLGVALRSRSMSDGTSVVETFTVTVDGGETYGPFDAGTTFTVNQAEFTGQVLEIDAEQTSGGNTGAAEIEVYEAP
;
A
#
# COMPACT_ATOMS: atom_id res chain seq x y z
N MET A 1 -30.65 0.42 10.36
CA MET A 1 -29.38 0.94 9.84
C MET A 1 -29.37 2.41 10.16
N LEU A 2 -28.37 2.84 10.93
CA LEU A 2 -28.16 4.22 11.35
C LEU A 2 -27.34 4.95 10.28
N ALA A 3 -27.39 6.27 10.30
CA ALA A 3 -26.56 7.10 9.43
C ALA A 3 -25.11 7.06 9.93
N ALA A 4 -24.16 6.71 9.07
CA ALA A 4 -22.74 6.64 9.44
C ALA A 4 -22.15 8.04 9.73
N GLU A 5 -22.74 9.09 9.16
CA GLU A 5 -22.40 10.49 9.39
C GLU A 5 -22.54 10.91 10.86
N GLN A 6 -23.34 10.18 11.64
CA GLN A 6 -23.52 10.45 13.07
C GLN A 6 -22.30 10.09 13.90
N VAL A 7 -21.43 9.22 13.37
CA VAL A 7 -20.29 8.64 14.07
C VAL A 7 -18.97 8.99 13.41
N PHE A 8 -18.97 9.70 12.28
CA PHE A 8 -17.76 10.24 11.69
C PHE A 8 -17.23 11.41 12.52
N VAL A 9 -15.94 11.36 12.85
CA VAL A 9 -15.23 12.48 13.49
C VAL A 9 -15.07 13.64 12.50
N GLU A 10 -14.76 13.30 11.25
CA GLU A 10 -14.67 14.22 10.12
C GLU A 10 -15.15 13.57 8.82
N ASN A 11 -15.29 14.37 7.75
CA ASN A 11 -15.75 13.83 6.48
C ASN A 11 -14.74 12.80 5.94
N PRO A 12 -15.20 11.62 5.48
CA PRO A 12 -14.36 10.65 4.79
C PRO A 12 -13.54 11.28 3.67
N VAL A 13 -12.25 10.96 3.62
CA VAL A 13 -11.33 11.44 2.58
C VAL A 13 -10.98 10.27 1.67
N VAL A 14 -11.09 10.47 0.35
CA VAL A 14 -10.56 9.52 -0.64
C VAL A 14 -9.30 10.12 -1.24
N VAL A 15 -8.19 9.38 -1.16
CA VAL A 15 -6.90 9.72 -1.73
C VAL A 15 -6.62 8.79 -2.91
N PRO A 16 -6.87 9.22 -4.16
CA PRO A 16 -6.56 8.42 -5.33
C PRO A 16 -5.05 8.25 -5.50
N ASP A 17 -4.62 7.06 -5.91
CA ASP A 17 -3.26 6.83 -6.35
C ASP A 17 -3.00 7.51 -7.70
N VAL A 18 -1.74 7.87 -7.96
CA VAL A 18 -1.31 8.55 -9.19
C VAL A 18 -1.52 7.70 -10.45
N SER A 19 -1.56 6.38 -10.34
CA SER A 19 -1.93 5.46 -11.43
C SER A 19 -3.39 5.62 -11.86
N GLY A 20 -4.25 6.10 -10.95
CA GLY A 20 -5.70 6.11 -11.12
C GLY A 20 -6.37 4.73 -11.04
N THR A 21 -5.62 3.67 -10.67
CA THR A 21 -6.15 2.30 -10.54
C THR A 21 -6.40 1.87 -9.10
N PHE A 22 -5.91 2.65 -8.13
CA PHE A 22 -6.16 2.48 -6.70
C PHE A 22 -6.64 3.79 -6.06
N ALA A 23 -7.37 3.70 -4.95
CA ALA A 23 -7.65 4.85 -4.10
C ALA A 23 -7.85 4.42 -2.65
N THR A 24 -7.24 5.14 -1.72
CA THR A 24 -7.34 4.88 -0.29
C THR A 24 -8.46 5.70 0.30
N LEU A 25 -9.43 5.06 0.95
CA LEU A 25 -10.43 5.73 1.78
C LEU A 25 -9.90 5.82 3.22
N GLN A 26 -9.87 7.04 3.76
CA GLN A 26 -9.55 7.33 5.16
C GLN A 26 -10.81 7.83 5.89
N VAL A 27 -11.15 7.19 7.02
CA VAL A 27 -12.32 7.55 7.83
C VAL A 27 -11.99 7.41 9.31
N SER A 28 -12.19 8.46 10.09
CA SER A 28 -12.16 8.37 11.56
C SER A 28 -13.57 8.39 12.15
N THR A 29 -13.81 7.56 13.14
CA THR A 29 -15.09 7.34 13.81
C THR A 29 -14.99 7.56 15.32
N ASP A 30 -16.07 7.99 15.97
CA ASP A 30 -16.12 8.26 17.41
C ASP A 30 -16.36 7.00 18.26
N LEU A 31 -16.51 5.84 17.62
CA LEU A 31 -16.69 4.53 18.22
C LEU A 31 -16.01 3.44 17.39
N ASP A 32 -15.64 2.34 18.03
CA ASP A 32 -15.03 1.19 17.36
C ASP A 32 -15.98 0.56 16.34
N MET A 33 -15.59 0.58 15.07
CA MET A 33 -16.35 -0.01 13.97
C MET A 33 -15.52 -1.00 13.16
N ALA A 34 -16.18 -2.01 12.60
CA ALA A 34 -15.64 -2.75 11.46
C ALA A 34 -16.24 -2.14 10.18
N CYS A 35 -15.41 -1.45 9.40
CA CYS A 35 -15.85 -0.67 8.24
C CYS A 35 -15.55 -1.38 6.92
N ALA A 36 -16.41 -1.11 5.93
CA ALA A 36 -16.18 -1.46 4.54
C ALA A 36 -16.67 -0.32 3.65
N VAL A 37 -15.97 -0.11 2.54
CA VAL A 37 -16.39 0.80 1.47
C VAL A 37 -16.88 -0.02 0.29
N VAL A 38 -18.06 0.33 -0.20
CA VAL A 38 -18.61 -0.24 -1.43
C VAL A 38 -18.57 0.86 -2.49
N PHE A 39 -18.05 0.55 -3.67
CA PHE A 39 -17.81 1.53 -4.73
C PHE A 39 -18.24 1.03 -6.12
N GLY A 40 -18.46 1.98 -7.02
CA GLY A 40 -18.81 1.72 -8.41
C GLY A 40 -18.99 2.97 -9.25
N ARG A 41 -18.96 2.81 -10.57
CA ARG A 41 -19.13 3.90 -11.55
C ARG A 41 -20.56 4.44 -11.65
N ASP A 42 -21.50 3.84 -10.94
CA ASP A 42 -22.89 4.29 -10.83
C ASP A 42 -23.43 4.13 -9.40
N GLU A 43 -24.58 4.73 -9.14
CA GLU A 43 -25.22 4.76 -7.80
C GLU A 43 -25.76 3.39 -7.33
N SER A 44 -25.81 2.37 -8.20
CA SER A 44 -26.24 1.02 -7.80
C SER A 44 -25.17 0.30 -7.00
N LEU A 45 -23.90 0.66 -7.25
CA LEU A 45 -22.64 0.12 -6.72
C LEU A 45 -22.47 -1.41 -6.90
N GLY A 46 -21.26 -1.85 -7.25
CA GLY A 46 -20.97 -3.25 -7.57
C GLY A 46 -19.68 -3.46 -8.37
N ASP A 47 -18.82 -2.45 -8.49
CA ASP A 47 -17.48 -2.63 -9.05
C ASP A 47 -16.53 -3.21 -7.97
N GLY A 48 -16.76 -2.92 -6.69
CA GLY A 48 -15.96 -3.54 -5.63
C GLY A 48 -16.39 -3.23 -4.20
N ILE A 49 -15.75 -3.94 -3.28
CA ILE A 49 -15.76 -3.70 -1.83
C ILE A 49 -14.32 -3.70 -1.36
N ALA A 50 -13.95 -2.74 -0.51
CA ALA A 50 -12.70 -2.74 0.21
C ALA A 50 -12.99 -2.67 1.71
N THR A 51 -12.14 -3.32 2.49
CA THR A 51 -12.19 -3.34 3.95
C THR A 51 -10.89 -2.78 4.48
N ASP A 52 -10.92 -2.42 5.76
CA ASP A 52 -9.70 -2.10 6.47
C ASP A 52 -8.72 -3.28 6.48
N ALA A 53 -7.43 -2.99 6.34
CA ALA A 53 -6.32 -3.93 6.45
C ALA A 53 -5.54 -3.76 7.77
N ASP A 54 -6.21 -3.42 8.87
CA ASP A 54 -5.56 -3.35 10.18
C ASP A 54 -5.11 -4.73 10.71
N MET A 55 -3.86 -4.80 11.16
CA MET A 55 -3.27 -5.95 11.84
C MET A 55 -3.99 -6.34 13.14
N GLY A 56 -4.69 -5.39 13.78
CA GLY A 56 -5.48 -5.62 14.99
C GLY A 56 -6.71 -6.53 14.77
N GLY A 57 -7.17 -6.68 13.52
CA GLY A 57 -8.24 -7.61 13.13
C GLY A 57 -9.59 -7.36 13.81
N GLY A 58 -9.82 -6.14 14.31
CA GLY A 58 -10.95 -5.80 15.17
C GLY A 58 -11.66 -4.53 14.72
N ALA A 59 -12.68 -4.14 15.49
CA ALA A 59 -13.29 -2.84 15.32
C ALA A 59 -12.38 -1.78 15.98
N HIS A 60 -12.17 -0.65 15.30
CA HIS A 60 -11.37 0.47 15.79
C HIS A 60 -11.93 1.80 15.27
N THR A 61 -11.30 2.92 15.61
CA THR A 61 -11.78 4.26 15.27
C THR A 61 -11.26 4.77 13.94
N ASP A 62 -10.05 4.40 13.54
CA ASP A 62 -9.36 4.99 12.37
C ASP A 62 -9.24 3.98 11.25
N HIS A 63 -9.95 4.23 10.14
CA HIS A 63 -10.13 3.27 9.07
C HIS A 63 -9.39 3.64 7.80
N GLU A 64 -8.65 2.70 7.24
CA GLU A 64 -8.00 2.81 5.94
C GLU A 64 -8.34 1.64 5.02
N ALA A 65 -9.07 1.91 3.93
CA ALA A 65 -9.48 0.88 2.97
C ALA A 65 -9.04 1.23 1.55
N VAL A 66 -8.22 0.37 0.93
CA VAL A 66 -7.71 0.59 -0.43
C VAL A 66 -8.65 -0.05 -1.45
N MET A 67 -9.28 0.81 -2.26
CA MET A 67 -10.14 0.43 -3.39
C MET A 67 -9.27 0.06 -4.60
N ARG A 68 -9.39 -1.19 -5.06
CA ARG A 68 -8.65 -1.78 -6.19
C ARG A 68 -9.43 -1.72 -7.50
N GLY A 69 -8.74 -1.93 -8.62
CA GLY A 69 -9.37 -2.18 -9.93
C GLY A 69 -10.08 -0.96 -10.52
N LEU A 70 -9.70 0.23 -10.09
CA LEU A 70 -10.26 1.47 -10.60
C LEU A 70 -9.77 1.75 -12.03
N GLN A 71 -10.47 2.65 -12.70
CA GLN A 71 -10.12 3.12 -14.03
C GLN A 71 -9.62 4.56 -13.88
N PRO A 72 -8.54 4.94 -14.58
CA PRO A 72 -8.09 6.34 -14.58
C PRO A 72 -9.13 7.28 -15.20
N ASP A 73 -9.09 8.56 -14.81
CA ASP A 73 -10.02 9.63 -15.25
C ASP A 73 -11.50 9.26 -15.17
N THR A 74 -11.87 8.54 -14.11
CA THR A 74 -13.22 7.99 -13.95
C THR A 74 -13.85 8.47 -12.65
N GLU A 75 -15.10 8.92 -12.73
CA GLU A 75 -15.89 9.24 -11.54
C GLU A 75 -16.47 7.96 -10.94
N TYR A 76 -16.35 7.83 -9.62
CA TYR A 76 -16.88 6.74 -8.82
C TYR A 76 -17.81 7.29 -7.75
N PHE A 77 -18.86 6.54 -7.49
CA PHE A 77 -19.70 6.65 -6.32
C PHE A 77 -19.19 5.66 -5.26
N TYR A 78 -19.28 6.05 -4.00
CA TYR A 78 -18.95 5.16 -2.89
C TYR A 78 -19.85 5.43 -1.69
N ARG A 79 -19.91 4.45 -0.80
CA ARG A 79 -20.49 4.62 0.53
C ARG A 79 -19.69 3.83 1.56
N VAL A 80 -19.65 4.34 2.77
CA VAL A 80 -19.08 3.68 3.93
C VAL A 80 -20.20 2.96 4.67
N GLN A 81 -19.95 1.72 5.06
CA GLN A 81 -20.90 0.91 5.81
C GLN A 81 -20.15 0.02 6.79
N GLY A 82 -20.73 -0.27 7.93
CA GLY A 82 -20.03 -1.05 8.95
C GLY A 82 -20.90 -1.41 10.13
N SER A 83 -20.31 -2.15 11.05
CA SER A 83 -20.92 -2.51 12.32
C SER A 83 -20.12 -1.94 13.48
N GLY A 84 -20.78 -1.27 14.42
CA GLY A 84 -20.18 -0.94 15.72
C GLY A 84 -20.01 -2.18 16.60
N ALA A 85 -19.17 -2.09 17.62
CA ALA A 85 -18.93 -3.17 18.58
C ALA A 85 -20.20 -3.64 19.33
N ASP A 86 -21.24 -2.80 19.39
CA ASP A 86 -22.56 -3.11 19.97
C ASP A 86 -23.50 -3.87 19.00
N GLY A 87 -23.05 -4.14 17.77
CA GLY A 87 -23.83 -4.78 16.70
C GLY A 87 -24.71 -3.82 15.89
N SER A 88 -24.68 -2.52 16.17
CA SER A 88 -25.41 -1.52 15.39
C SER A 88 -24.82 -1.40 13.99
N LEU A 89 -25.68 -1.38 12.97
CA LEU A 89 -25.26 -1.24 11.57
C LEU A 89 -25.40 0.21 11.10
N TYR A 90 -24.32 0.72 10.52
CA TYR A 90 -24.20 2.08 10.00
C TYR A 90 -24.02 2.06 8.49
N ARG A 91 -24.55 3.08 7.82
CA ARG A 91 -24.36 3.30 6.38
C ARG A 91 -24.45 4.78 6.07
N SER A 92 -23.49 5.26 5.29
CA SER A 92 -23.49 6.63 4.80
C SER A 92 -24.42 6.81 3.61
N ASP A 93 -24.73 8.07 3.33
CA ASP A 93 -25.19 8.51 2.02
C ASP A 93 -24.11 8.26 0.94
N LEU A 94 -24.52 8.35 -0.34
CA LEU A 94 -23.59 8.24 -1.46
C LEU A 94 -22.69 9.47 -1.56
N MET A 95 -21.40 9.22 -1.60
CA MET A 95 -20.36 10.20 -1.90
C MET A 95 -19.73 9.90 -3.26
N ARG A 96 -18.89 10.81 -3.74
CA ARG A 96 -18.23 10.66 -5.04
C ARG A 96 -16.76 11.08 -4.97
N PHE A 97 -15.94 10.43 -5.77
CA PHE A 97 -14.58 10.86 -6.06
C PHE A 97 -14.28 10.62 -7.54
N ARG A 98 -13.20 11.23 -8.04
CA ARG A 98 -12.71 10.99 -9.39
C ARG A 98 -11.25 10.58 -9.31
N THR A 99 -10.89 9.48 -9.96
CA THR A 99 -9.49 9.08 -10.13
C THR A 99 -8.79 10.07 -11.07
N PRO A 100 -7.50 10.36 -10.85
CA PRO A 100 -6.74 11.20 -11.76
C PRO A 100 -6.67 10.54 -13.14
N GLN A 101 -6.36 11.34 -14.16
CA GLN A 101 -5.80 10.74 -15.39
C GLN A 101 -4.58 9.94 -15.00
N ALA A 102 -4.43 8.74 -15.58
CA ALA A 102 -3.19 8.00 -15.46
C ALA A 102 -2.13 8.89 -16.08
N HIS A 103 -1.35 9.54 -15.22
CA HIS A 103 -0.11 10.09 -15.66
C HIS A 103 0.72 8.86 -16.03
N ALA A 104 1.25 8.84 -17.25
CA ALA A 104 2.46 8.07 -17.48
C ALA A 104 3.50 8.70 -16.54
N THR A 105 3.55 8.25 -15.29
CA THR A 105 4.75 8.36 -14.49
C THR A 105 5.84 7.85 -15.41
N SER A 106 6.79 8.71 -15.75
CA SER A 106 7.90 8.32 -16.61
C SER A 106 8.78 7.38 -15.80
N THR A 107 8.30 6.16 -15.58
CA THR A 107 9.10 5.07 -15.07
C THR A 107 10.22 4.85 -16.10
N PRO A 108 11.46 4.59 -15.66
CA PRO A 108 12.57 4.36 -16.57
C PRO A 108 12.35 3.17 -17.53
N GLY A 109 11.47 2.24 -17.16
CA GLY A 109 11.00 1.13 -18.00
C GLY A 109 9.93 0.28 -17.33
N GLU A 110 9.92 -1.02 -17.62
CA GLU A 110 8.98 -2.02 -17.07
C GLU A 110 9.33 -2.38 -15.63
N ASN A 111 8.32 -2.49 -14.75
CA ASN A 111 8.52 -3.02 -13.40
C ASN A 111 8.68 -4.54 -13.46
N VAL A 112 9.88 -5.03 -13.18
CA VAL A 112 10.24 -6.46 -13.18
C VAL A 112 10.21 -7.10 -11.80
N ALA A 113 9.86 -6.34 -10.74
CA ALA A 113 9.72 -6.89 -9.40
C ALA A 113 8.42 -7.66 -9.19
N VAL A 114 7.36 -7.36 -9.98
CA VAL A 114 6.05 -8.00 -9.82
C VAL A 114 6.17 -9.51 -10.04
N GLY A 115 5.89 -10.29 -8.98
CA GLY A 115 5.98 -11.74 -8.96
C GLY A 115 7.39 -12.29 -8.81
N ALA A 116 8.38 -11.46 -8.42
CA ALA A 116 9.72 -11.92 -8.07
C ALA A 116 9.68 -12.90 -6.88
N ASP A 117 10.61 -13.84 -6.84
CA ASP A 117 10.70 -14.81 -5.75
C ASP A 117 11.31 -14.12 -4.52
N VAL A 118 10.60 -14.09 -3.40
CA VAL A 118 11.21 -13.68 -2.12
C VAL A 118 12.06 -14.84 -1.60
N VAL A 119 13.38 -14.63 -1.54
CA VAL A 119 14.36 -15.67 -1.16
C VAL A 119 14.86 -15.54 0.27
N ASP A 120 14.73 -14.35 0.88
CA ASP A 120 15.00 -14.12 2.29
C ASP A 120 14.18 -12.92 2.81
N VAL A 121 13.89 -12.90 4.11
CA VAL A 121 13.20 -11.78 4.77
C VAL A 121 13.60 -11.75 6.24
N SER A 122 13.75 -10.55 6.82
CA SER A 122 14.10 -10.38 8.23
C SER A 122 13.06 -11.01 9.16
N SER A 123 11.78 -10.68 8.94
CA SER A 123 10.64 -11.26 9.65
C SER A 123 9.31 -10.97 8.95
N GLU A 124 8.26 -11.68 9.37
CA GLU A 124 6.88 -11.45 8.94
C GLU A 124 5.98 -11.43 10.17
N PHE A 125 5.17 -10.37 10.32
CA PHE A 125 4.23 -10.26 11.44
C PHE A 125 3.22 -11.41 11.45
N SER A 126 2.73 -11.82 10.27
CA SER A 126 1.88 -13.00 10.09
C SER A 126 1.78 -13.43 8.64
N ASN A 127 1.19 -14.60 8.38
CA ASN A 127 0.91 -15.09 7.02
C ASN A 127 0.05 -14.15 6.16
N ALA A 128 -0.74 -13.25 6.78
CA ALA A 128 -1.53 -12.26 6.04
C ALA A 128 -0.70 -11.07 5.54
N PHE A 129 0.45 -10.83 6.18
CA PHE A 129 1.38 -9.72 5.92
C PHE A 129 2.75 -10.25 5.48
N THR A 130 2.73 -11.25 4.60
CA THR A 130 3.92 -11.94 4.10
C THR A 130 4.75 -11.03 3.20
N ALA A 131 6.05 -11.29 3.13
CA ALA A 131 6.99 -10.61 2.25
C ALA A 131 6.58 -10.64 0.77
N ALA A 132 5.90 -11.70 0.32
CA ALA A 132 5.42 -11.82 -1.05
C ALA A 132 4.41 -10.73 -1.45
N ASN A 133 3.72 -10.13 -0.47
CA ASN A 133 2.81 -9.02 -0.72
C ASN A 133 3.54 -7.75 -1.19
N ALA A 134 4.83 -7.59 -0.88
CA ALA A 134 5.60 -6.42 -1.30
C ALA A 134 5.95 -6.44 -2.80
N VAL A 135 5.63 -7.50 -3.53
CA VAL A 135 5.97 -7.67 -4.94
C VAL A 135 4.80 -8.24 -5.74
N ASP A 136 3.56 -8.06 -5.29
CA ASP A 136 2.37 -8.63 -5.92
C ASP A 136 1.66 -7.65 -6.88
N GLY A 137 2.10 -6.40 -6.92
CA GLY A 137 1.51 -5.34 -7.73
C GLY A 137 0.20 -4.78 -7.17
N ASP A 138 -0.11 -5.04 -5.90
CA ASP A 138 -1.41 -4.75 -5.31
C ASP A 138 -1.36 -3.96 -4.00
N LEU A 139 -1.61 -2.66 -4.11
CA LEU A 139 -1.51 -1.71 -3.00
C LEU A 139 -2.47 -1.90 -1.81
N ALA A 140 -3.39 -2.89 -1.82
CA ALA A 140 -4.13 -3.21 -0.58
C ALA A 140 -3.55 -4.39 0.22
N THR A 141 -2.47 -4.97 -0.26
CA THR A 141 -1.70 -5.99 0.43
C THR A 141 -0.34 -5.39 0.73
N GLU A 142 0.27 -5.82 1.83
CA GLU A 142 1.55 -5.29 2.26
C GLU A 142 2.32 -6.34 3.05
N TRP A 143 3.64 -6.26 2.98
CA TRP A 143 4.54 -6.94 3.89
C TRP A 143 4.69 -6.12 5.16
N SER A 144 4.70 -6.82 6.29
CA SER A 144 4.99 -6.27 7.62
C SER A 144 6.07 -7.10 8.28
N SER A 145 7.16 -6.47 8.72
CA SER A 145 8.05 -7.07 9.72
C SER A 145 7.34 -7.23 11.08
N ASP A 146 7.91 -8.06 11.95
CA ASP A 146 7.53 -8.25 13.35
C ASP A 146 8.33 -7.32 14.28
N GLY A 147 8.24 -6.01 14.01
CA GLY A 147 8.83 -4.99 14.87
C GLY A 147 10.29 -4.66 14.57
N ASP A 148 10.78 -4.96 13.37
CA ASP A 148 12.20 -4.83 13.03
C ASP A 148 12.66 -3.37 12.90
N GLY A 149 11.77 -2.44 12.55
CA GLY A 149 12.13 -1.03 12.35
C GLY A 149 13.23 -0.88 11.28
N ASP A 150 14.35 -0.27 11.67
CA ASP A 150 15.52 -0.04 10.80
C ASP A 150 16.31 -1.34 10.52
N ASP A 151 15.98 -2.46 11.14
CA ASP A 151 16.58 -3.77 10.85
C ASP A 151 15.73 -4.60 9.87
N ALA A 152 14.65 -4.02 9.30
CA ALA A 152 13.77 -4.71 8.36
C ALA A 152 14.45 -4.90 7.00
N SER A 153 14.46 -6.13 6.47
CA SER A 153 15.02 -6.43 5.16
C SER A 153 14.21 -7.48 4.39
N ILE A 154 14.25 -7.40 3.06
CA ILE A 154 13.64 -8.35 2.14
C ILE A 154 14.58 -8.59 0.96
N THR A 155 14.82 -9.84 0.61
CA THR A 155 15.63 -10.22 -0.56
C THR A 155 14.75 -10.86 -1.63
N ILE A 156 14.80 -10.29 -2.83
CA ILE A 156 14.05 -10.75 -4.00
C ILE A 156 14.99 -11.25 -5.09
N ASP A 157 14.60 -12.32 -5.78
CA ASP A 157 15.25 -12.83 -6.98
C ASP A 157 14.37 -12.52 -8.21
N LEU A 158 14.90 -11.68 -9.11
CA LEU A 158 14.23 -11.30 -10.36
C LEU A 158 14.19 -12.44 -11.40
N GLY A 159 14.79 -13.59 -11.10
CA GLY A 159 14.86 -14.79 -11.94
C GLY A 159 15.90 -14.73 -13.06
N ARG A 160 16.45 -13.53 -13.34
CA ARG A 160 17.54 -13.29 -14.29
C ARG A 160 18.29 -12.00 -13.94
N PRO A 161 19.51 -11.81 -14.47
CA PRO A 161 20.14 -10.50 -14.46
C PRO A 161 19.30 -9.47 -15.25
N VAL A 162 19.15 -8.29 -14.66
CA VAL A 162 18.40 -7.14 -15.17
C VAL A 162 19.32 -5.91 -15.15
N ASP A 163 19.28 -5.13 -16.22
CA ASP A 163 19.87 -3.78 -16.23
C ASP A 163 18.86 -2.81 -15.63
N VAL A 164 19.05 -2.41 -14.37
CA VAL A 164 18.13 -1.56 -13.61
C VAL A 164 18.45 -0.08 -13.83
N LEU A 165 17.41 0.73 -14.04
CA LEU A 165 17.48 2.20 -14.13
C LEU A 165 16.69 2.93 -13.03
N GLY A 166 15.88 2.21 -12.25
CA GLY A 166 15.23 2.79 -11.11
C GLY A 166 14.63 1.78 -10.14
N VAL A 167 14.45 2.22 -8.91
CA VAL A 167 13.85 1.45 -7.83
C VAL A 167 12.85 2.32 -7.07
N ALA A 168 11.78 1.71 -6.57
CA ALA A 168 10.83 2.36 -5.68
C ALA A 168 10.45 1.42 -4.54
N LEU A 169 10.27 1.99 -3.35
CA LEU A 169 9.69 1.30 -2.20
C LEU A 169 8.56 2.18 -1.70
N ARG A 170 7.32 1.72 -1.91
CA ARG A 170 6.15 2.31 -1.27
C ARG A 170 5.97 1.66 0.08
N SER A 171 6.25 2.43 1.12
CA SER A 171 6.15 1.95 2.49
C SER A 171 4.69 1.66 2.83
N ARG A 172 4.48 0.65 3.69
CA ARG A 172 3.25 0.59 4.47
C ARG A 172 3.14 1.76 5.44
N SER A 173 1.96 1.93 6.02
CA SER A 173 1.75 2.82 7.17
C SER A 173 0.62 2.31 8.03
N MET A 174 0.76 2.49 9.34
CA MET A 174 -0.36 2.34 10.28
C MET A 174 -1.22 3.60 10.30
N SER A 175 -2.46 3.48 10.78
CA SER A 175 -3.41 4.60 10.87
C SER A 175 -2.93 5.75 11.77
N ASP A 176 -1.97 5.49 12.68
CA ASP A 176 -1.32 6.49 13.52
C ASP A 176 -0.10 7.18 12.84
N GLY A 177 0.20 6.82 11.59
CA GLY A 177 1.31 7.35 10.79
C GLY A 177 2.66 6.71 11.07
N THR A 178 2.72 5.58 11.79
CA THR A 178 3.96 4.83 12.08
C THR A 178 4.21 3.69 11.08
N SER A 179 5.28 2.92 11.28
CA SER A 179 5.71 1.78 10.43
C SER A 179 6.08 2.17 9.00
N VAL A 180 6.47 3.44 8.82
CA VAL A 180 6.92 4.01 7.54
C VAL A 180 8.43 3.87 7.37
N VAL A 181 8.87 3.26 6.27
CA VAL A 181 10.23 3.37 5.72
C VAL A 181 10.39 4.76 5.10
N GLU A 182 11.37 5.51 5.59
CA GLU A 182 11.74 6.84 5.10
C GLU A 182 12.85 6.74 4.04
N THR A 183 13.86 5.89 4.27
CA THR A 183 14.91 5.58 3.30
C THR A 183 15.26 4.10 3.28
N PHE A 184 15.78 3.63 2.15
CA PHE A 184 16.22 2.24 1.98
C PHE A 184 17.49 2.15 1.14
N THR A 185 18.18 1.02 1.24
CA THR A 185 19.32 0.68 0.37
C THR A 185 19.04 -0.60 -0.41
N VAL A 186 19.81 -0.83 -1.48
CA VAL A 186 19.72 -2.05 -2.30
C VAL A 186 21.10 -2.67 -2.45
N THR A 187 21.32 -3.84 -1.90
CA THR A 187 22.54 -4.64 -2.10
C THR A 187 22.33 -5.64 -3.24
N VAL A 188 23.19 -5.57 -4.26
CA VAL A 188 23.02 -6.30 -5.53
C VAL A 188 23.92 -7.53 -5.57
N ASP A 189 23.32 -8.71 -5.76
CA ASP A 189 23.99 -10.02 -5.84
C ASP A 189 24.96 -10.30 -4.68
N GLY A 190 24.66 -9.77 -3.47
CA GLY A 190 25.52 -9.84 -2.28
C GLY A 190 26.82 -9.05 -2.40
N GLY A 191 26.89 -8.10 -3.34
CA GLY A 191 28.06 -7.31 -3.69
C GLY A 191 27.93 -5.84 -3.27
N GLU A 192 27.71 -4.97 -4.26
CA GLU A 192 27.68 -3.52 -4.06
C GLU A 192 26.31 -3.06 -3.57
N THR A 193 26.30 -2.11 -2.64
CA THR A 193 25.09 -1.49 -2.07
C THR A 193 24.88 -0.11 -2.67
N TYR A 194 23.67 0.16 -3.11
CA TYR A 194 23.22 1.41 -3.71
C TYR A 194 22.24 2.14 -2.79
N GLY A 195 22.23 3.47 -2.88
CA GLY A 195 21.39 4.36 -2.07
C GLY A 195 22.20 5.19 -1.07
N PRO A 196 21.55 5.70 -0.01
CA PRO A 196 20.14 5.49 0.28
C PRO A 196 19.20 6.18 -0.71
N PHE A 197 18.02 5.59 -0.86
CA PHE A 197 16.94 6.02 -1.73
C PHE A 197 15.75 6.49 -0.89
N ASP A 198 14.99 7.46 -1.42
CA ASP A 198 13.80 7.96 -0.74
C ASP A 198 12.67 6.93 -0.82
N ALA A 199 12.00 6.70 0.30
CA ALA A 199 10.77 5.92 0.42
C ALA A 199 9.64 6.74 1.05
N GLY A 200 8.50 6.10 1.24
CA GLY A 200 7.34 6.64 1.93
C GLY A 200 6.04 6.06 1.39
N THR A 201 4.91 6.56 1.86
CA THR A 201 3.58 6.10 1.40
C THR A 201 3.20 6.66 0.02
N THR A 202 3.89 7.71 -0.43
CA THR A 202 3.71 8.28 -1.77
C THR A 202 4.66 7.63 -2.76
N PHE A 203 4.14 7.32 -3.94
CA PHE A 203 4.94 6.76 -5.02
C PHE A 203 6.09 7.67 -5.44
N THR A 204 7.32 7.18 -5.30
CA THR A 204 8.54 7.86 -5.72
C THR A 204 9.48 6.86 -6.39
N VAL A 205 9.87 7.14 -7.64
CA VAL A 205 10.91 6.37 -8.33
C VAL A 205 12.26 7.03 -8.13
N ASN A 206 13.21 6.27 -7.61
CA ASN A 206 14.60 6.68 -7.45
C ASN A 206 15.41 6.23 -8.65
N GLN A 207 16.31 7.07 -9.14
CA GLN A 207 17.28 6.66 -10.17
C GLN A 207 18.33 5.75 -9.54
N ALA A 208 18.53 4.58 -10.15
CA ALA A 208 19.56 3.63 -9.74
C ALA A 208 20.08 2.91 -10.98
N GLU A 209 21.39 2.90 -11.19
CA GLU A 209 22.02 2.28 -12.36
C GLU A 209 22.91 1.12 -11.92
N PHE A 210 22.46 -0.11 -12.13
CA PHE A 210 23.22 -1.33 -11.85
C PHE A 210 22.70 -2.50 -12.67
N THR A 211 23.49 -3.58 -12.76
CA THR A 211 23.07 -4.85 -13.33
C THR A 211 23.11 -5.91 -12.24
N GLY A 212 22.02 -6.65 -12.04
CA GLY A 212 21.98 -7.74 -11.07
C GLY A 212 20.69 -8.56 -11.11
N GLN A 213 20.61 -9.61 -10.31
CA GLN A 213 19.48 -10.53 -10.28
C GLN A 213 18.84 -10.60 -8.89
N VAL A 214 19.66 -10.77 -7.85
CA VAL A 214 19.20 -10.89 -6.46
C VAL A 214 19.42 -9.56 -5.77
N LEU A 215 18.35 -8.98 -5.26
CA LEU A 215 18.36 -7.67 -4.63
C LEU A 215 17.95 -7.81 -3.17
N GLU A 216 18.83 -7.45 -2.25
CA GLU A 216 18.52 -7.29 -0.83
C GLU A 216 18.16 -5.83 -0.59
N ILE A 217 16.94 -5.59 -0.14
CA ILE A 217 16.39 -4.28 0.17
C ILE A 217 16.35 -4.12 1.68
N ASP A 218 17.14 -3.20 2.21
CA ASP A 218 17.24 -2.91 3.64
C ASP A 218 16.57 -1.58 3.94
N ALA A 219 15.67 -1.56 4.92
CA ALA A 219 15.20 -0.31 5.51
C ALA A 219 16.37 0.36 6.22
N GLU A 220 16.71 1.60 5.83
CA GLU A 220 17.85 2.32 6.44
C GLU A 220 17.37 3.28 7.54
N GLN A 221 16.25 3.96 7.29
CA GLN A 221 15.62 4.85 8.25
C GLN A 221 14.11 4.64 8.25
N THR A 222 13.53 4.48 9.43
CA THR A 222 12.09 4.23 9.60
C THR A 222 11.52 5.03 10.78
N SER A 223 10.20 5.12 10.82
CA SER A 223 9.47 5.57 12.02
C SER A 223 9.37 4.49 13.11
N GLY A 224 9.98 3.31 12.89
CA GLY A 224 9.99 2.17 13.80
C GLY A 224 8.72 1.32 13.78
N GLY A 225 8.76 0.22 14.52
CA GLY A 225 7.64 -0.71 14.65
C GLY A 225 7.62 -1.75 13.53
N ASN A 226 6.42 -2.13 13.10
CA ASN A 226 6.18 -3.21 12.14
C ASN A 226 6.40 -2.70 10.71
N THR A 227 7.58 -2.15 10.44
CA THR A 227 7.92 -1.55 9.15
C THR A 227 7.88 -2.58 8.02
N GLY A 228 7.57 -2.15 6.81
CA GLY A 228 7.57 -3.00 5.63
C GLY A 228 7.18 -2.23 4.38
N ALA A 229 6.70 -2.92 3.36
CA ALA A 229 6.36 -2.32 2.08
C ALA A 229 4.97 -2.74 1.62
N ALA A 230 4.21 -1.76 1.14
CA ALA A 230 3.02 -2.02 0.34
C ALA A 230 3.42 -2.52 -1.05
N GLU A 231 4.48 -1.97 -1.64
CA GLU A 231 5.02 -2.46 -2.92
C GLU A 231 6.48 -2.04 -3.09
N ILE A 232 7.29 -2.93 -3.67
CA ILE A 232 8.65 -2.72 -4.14
C ILE A 232 8.65 -2.86 -5.66
N GLU A 233 9.19 -1.86 -6.34
CA GLU A 233 9.24 -1.83 -7.80
C GLU A 233 10.67 -1.67 -8.28
N VAL A 234 11.02 -2.41 -9.35
CA VAL A 234 12.36 -2.39 -9.96
C VAL A 234 12.17 -2.19 -11.46
N TYR A 235 12.73 -1.11 -12.01
CA TYR A 235 12.52 -0.72 -13.41
C TYR A 235 13.71 -1.07 -14.29
N GLU A 236 13.47 -1.95 -15.27
CA GLU A 236 14.47 -2.37 -16.27
C GLU A 236 14.69 -1.30 -17.35
N ALA A 237 15.93 -1.20 -17.85
CA ALA A 237 16.28 -0.40 -19.01
C ALA A 237 15.52 -0.85 -20.29
N PRO A 238 15.03 0.08 -21.14
CA PRO A 238 14.33 -0.26 -22.38
C PRO A 238 15.15 -1.00 -23.45
#